data_AF-A0A9Q3S0E8-F1
#
_entry.id   AF-A0A9Q3S0E8-F1
#
_cell.length_a   1.000
_cell.length_b   1.000
_cell.length_c   1.000
_cell.angle_alpha   90.00
_cell.angle_beta   90.00
_cell.angle_gamma   90.00
#
_symmetry.space_group_name_H-M   'P 1'
#
loop_
_entity.id
_entity.type
_entity.pdbx_description
1 polymer ?
#
loop_
_entity_poly.entity_id
_entity_poly.type
_entity_poly.pdbx_seq_one_letter_code
_entity_poly.pdbx_strand_id
1 'polypeptide(L)'
;MTKSKKPDASIASQDGGDEEFELPKEALAELNELAKLLLRDGSLSDEEFLQQIMRAARQFNGLKPSDGAEHMLAQQMVGAHAAAIECLRRAALPDQTFEGRDMAFKHAHKLMALYARQLETLNKHRGKGQQKVTVEHVNVEKGGQAIVGNVETGGSRDANNKPRELEHKTDDTVPLQNPKKTKVRARKRK
;
A
#
# COMPACT_ATOMS: atom_id res chain seq x y z
N MET A 1 74.26 5.28 39.33
CA MET A 1 73.01 4.82 39.98
C MET A 1 71.83 5.48 39.28
N THR A 2 71.18 4.80 38.33
CA THR A 2 69.83 5.13 37.85
C THR A 2 69.19 3.85 37.33
N LYS A 3 68.33 3.24 38.15
CA LYS A 3 67.58 2.02 37.82
C LYS A 3 66.57 2.31 36.71
N SER A 4 66.68 1.58 35.60
CA SER A 4 65.65 1.52 34.56
C SER A 4 64.51 0.61 35.04
N LYS A 5 63.35 1.20 35.31
CA LYS A 5 62.13 0.52 35.77
C LYS A 5 61.23 0.30 34.55
N LYS A 6 61.20 -0.93 34.03
CA LYS A 6 60.15 -1.36 33.09
C LYS A 6 58.81 -1.41 33.82
N PRO A 7 57.70 -0.88 33.25
CA PRO A 7 56.38 -1.21 33.74
C PRO A 7 55.85 -2.47 33.05
N ASP A 8 55.50 -3.48 33.87
CA ASP A 8 54.60 -4.57 33.51
C ASP A 8 53.24 -3.99 33.15
N ALA A 9 52.77 -4.27 31.94
CA ALA A 9 51.36 -4.14 31.57
C ALA A 9 50.87 -5.52 31.15
N SER A 10 50.41 -6.27 32.16
CA SER A 10 49.45 -7.35 32.00
C SER A 10 48.23 -6.77 31.27
N ILE A 11 48.08 -7.09 29.99
CA ILE A 11 46.82 -6.90 29.29
C ILE A 11 45.94 -8.04 29.77
N ALA A 12 45.11 -7.72 30.75
CA ALA A 12 44.00 -8.56 31.15
C ALA A 12 43.14 -8.78 29.90
N SER A 13 43.16 -10.02 29.41
CA SER A 13 42.10 -10.58 28.59
C SER A 13 40.80 -10.43 29.39
N GLN A 14 40.06 -9.37 29.10
CA GLN A 14 38.68 -9.29 29.56
C GLN A 14 37.88 -10.28 28.71
N ASP A 15 37.42 -11.33 29.40
CA ASP A 15 36.29 -12.18 29.03
C ASP A 15 35.22 -11.37 28.30
N GLY A 16 35.23 -11.43 26.98
CA GLY A 16 34.05 -11.22 26.16
C GLY A 16 33.38 -12.57 26.06
N GLY A 17 32.70 -12.98 27.13
CA GLY A 17 31.90 -14.19 27.13
C GLY A 17 30.98 -14.19 25.92
N ASP A 18 30.96 -15.32 25.23
CA ASP A 18 30.01 -15.65 24.19
C ASP A 18 28.60 -15.66 24.81
N GLU A 19 28.03 -14.47 25.08
CA GLU A 19 26.59 -14.34 25.23
C GLU A 19 25.99 -14.61 23.86
N GLU A 20 25.74 -15.89 23.59
CA GLU A 20 24.92 -16.36 22.51
C GLU A 20 23.61 -15.58 22.60
N PHE A 21 23.48 -14.55 21.75
CA PHE A 21 22.31 -13.68 21.70
C PHE A 21 21.13 -14.53 21.23
N GLU A 22 20.47 -15.19 22.18
CA GLU A 22 19.28 -15.97 21.95
C GLU A 22 18.16 -15.01 21.55
N LEU A 23 17.91 -14.94 20.25
CA LEU A 23 16.72 -14.28 19.72
C LEU A 23 15.49 -14.89 20.41
N PRO A 24 14.57 -14.06 20.95
CA PRO A 24 13.35 -14.58 21.54
C PRO A 24 12.62 -15.47 20.53
N LYS A 25 12.11 -16.61 20.98
CA LYS A 25 11.51 -17.65 20.10
C LYS A 25 10.42 -17.09 19.18
N GLU A 26 9.72 -16.06 19.63
CA GLU A 26 8.71 -15.32 18.87
C GLU A 26 9.32 -14.60 17.66
N ALA A 27 10.46 -13.92 17.84
CA ALA A 27 11.16 -13.24 16.74
C ALA A 27 11.69 -14.24 15.70
N LEU A 28 12.15 -15.40 16.14
CA LEU A 28 12.56 -16.49 15.23
C LEU A 28 11.38 -17.05 14.44
N ALA A 29 10.22 -17.23 15.08
CA ALA A 29 9.01 -17.68 14.40
C ALA A 29 8.55 -16.66 13.35
N GLU A 30 8.57 -15.38 13.68
CA GLU A 30 8.20 -14.29 12.77
C GLU A 30 9.14 -14.18 11.57
N LEU A 31 10.45 -14.27 11.81
CA LEU A 31 11.45 -14.32 10.74
C LEU A 31 11.24 -15.52 9.82
N ASN A 32 10.89 -16.68 10.38
CA ASN A 32 10.60 -17.89 9.60
C ASN A 32 9.33 -17.71 8.76
N GLU A 33 8.28 -17.10 9.29
CA GLU A 33 7.08 -16.79 8.49
C GLU A 33 7.38 -15.82 7.35
N LEU A 34 8.17 -14.78 7.60
CA LEU A 34 8.60 -13.86 6.54
C LEU A 34 9.46 -14.58 5.50
N ALA A 35 10.36 -15.47 5.90
CA ALA A 35 11.20 -16.23 4.99
C ALA A 35 10.38 -17.11 4.02
N LYS A 36 9.27 -17.70 4.49
CA LYS A 36 8.37 -18.51 3.64
C LYS A 36 7.68 -17.70 2.54
N LEU A 37 7.55 -16.38 2.72
CA LEU A 37 6.95 -15.48 1.71
C LEU A 37 7.94 -15.07 0.62
N LEU A 38 9.23 -15.27 0.84
CA LEU A 38 10.28 -14.84 -0.07
C LEU A 38 10.61 -15.95 -1.07
N LEU A 39 10.82 -15.56 -2.32
CA LEU A 39 11.31 -16.49 -3.32
C LEU A 39 12.82 -16.68 -3.13
N ARG A 40 13.23 -17.89 -2.75
CA ARG A 40 14.63 -18.31 -2.78
C ARG A 40 15.01 -18.67 -4.22
N ASP A 41 15.76 -17.78 -4.88
CA ASP A 41 16.46 -18.13 -6.11
C ASP A 41 17.54 -19.16 -5.77
N GLY A 42 17.60 -20.27 -6.51
CA GLY A 42 18.55 -21.35 -6.26
C GLY A 42 20.02 -20.95 -6.48
N SER A 43 20.26 -19.80 -7.10
CA SER A 43 21.59 -19.21 -7.30
C SER A 43 22.09 -18.35 -6.13
N LEU A 44 21.21 -17.96 -5.19
CA LEU A 44 21.58 -17.11 -4.06
C LEU A 44 22.40 -17.90 -3.03
N SER A 45 23.49 -17.28 -2.58
CA SER A 45 24.20 -17.78 -1.40
C SER A 45 23.34 -17.66 -0.13
N ASP A 46 23.67 -18.42 0.90
CA ASP A 46 22.96 -18.33 2.19
C ASP A 46 23.07 -16.93 2.79
N GLU A 47 24.18 -16.22 2.60
CA GLU A 47 24.36 -14.84 3.04
C GLU A 47 23.41 -13.89 2.31
N GLU A 48 23.27 -14.01 0.99
CA GLU A 48 22.36 -13.16 0.22
C GLU A 48 20.89 -13.44 0.57
N PHE A 49 20.54 -14.70 0.82
CA PHE A 49 19.21 -15.07 1.28
C PHE A 49 18.93 -14.49 2.68
N LEU A 50 19.90 -14.54 3.60
CA LEU A 50 19.81 -13.88 4.90
C LEU A 50 19.61 -12.36 4.75
N GLN A 51 20.35 -11.70 3.85
CA GLN A 51 20.15 -10.29 3.56
C GLN A 51 18.75 -9.99 3.02
N GLN A 52 18.18 -10.89 2.22
CA GLN A 52 16.81 -10.77 1.72
C GLN A 52 15.79 -10.85 2.87
N ILE A 53 15.96 -11.81 3.79
CA ILE A 53 15.13 -11.94 4.98
C ILE A 53 15.26 -10.71 5.87
N MET A 54 16.47 -10.19 6.09
CA MET A 54 16.68 -8.98 6.89
C MET A 54 16.00 -7.75 6.28
N ARG A 55 16.00 -7.60 4.95
CA ARG A 55 15.28 -6.52 4.26
C ARG A 55 13.76 -6.66 4.48
N ALA A 56 13.22 -7.87 4.37
CA ALA A 56 11.82 -8.15 4.62
C ALA A 56 11.43 -7.86 6.08
N ALA A 57 12.26 -8.27 7.04
CA ALA A 57 12.06 -7.98 8.46
C ALA A 57 12.09 -6.48 8.76
N ARG A 58 13.03 -5.73 8.16
CA ARG A 58 13.05 -4.25 8.28
C ARG A 58 11.78 -3.62 7.71
N GLN A 59 11.31 -4.11 6.57
CA GLN A 59 10.06 -3.61 5.96
C GLN A 59 8.86 -3.90 6.87
N PHE A 60 8.75 -5.13 7.38
CA PHE A 60 7.71 -5.53 8.32
C PHE A 60 7.72 -4.64 9.58
N ASN A 61 8.88 -4.52 10.23
CA ASN A 61 9.06 -3.70 11.43
C ASN A 61 8.79 -2.22 11.16
N GLY A 62 9.09 -1.73 9.96
CA GLY A 62 8.80 -0.37 9.53
C GLY A 62 7.30 -0.05 9.46
N LEU A 63 6.45 -1.05 9.20
CA LEU A 63 5.00 -0.88 9.20
C LEU A 63 4.44 -0.72 10.62
N LYS A 64 5.14 -1.21 11.64
CA LYS A 64 4.77 -1.14 13.06
C LYS A 64 3.34 -1.63 13.33
N PRO A 65 2.99 -2.88 12.98
CA PRO A 65 1.64 -3.39 13.21
C PRO A 65 1.29 -3.34 14.71
N SER A 66 0.13 -2.80 15.06
CA SER A 66 -0.29 -2.62 16.46
C SER A 66 -1.21 -3.71 17.00
N ASP A 67 -1.82 -4.50 16.12
CA ASP A 67 -2.72 -5.61 16.47
C ASP A 67 -2.60 -6.75 15.46
N GLY A 68 -3.34 -7.83 15.71
CA GLY A 68 -3.30 -9.03 14.88
C GLY A 68 -3.74 -8.80 13.43
N ALA A 69 -4.71 -7.91 13.18
CA ALA A 69 -5.17 -7.63 11.83
C ALA A 69 -4.11 -6.85 11.04
N GLU A 70 -3.48 -5.86 11.68
CA GLU A 70 -2.35 -5.15 11.08
C GLU A 70 -1.15 -6.07 10.86
N HIS A 71 -0.90 -7.02 11.76
CA HIS A 71 0.19 -7.98 11.63
C HIS A 71 0.00 -8.85 10.38
N MET A 72 -1.19 -9.42 10.19
CA MET A 72 -1.53 -10.19 8.99
C MET A 72 -1.41 -9.35 7.72
N LEU A 73 -1.92 -8.12 7.74
CA LEU A 73 -1.85 -7.21 6.59
C LEU A 73 -0.40 -6.84 6.28
N ALA A 74 0.42 -6.59 7.29
CA ALA A 74 1.84 -6.27 7.13
C ALA A 74 2.62 -7.43 6.50
N GLN A 75 2.37 -8.68 6.93
CA GLN A 75 2.96 -9.86 6.30
C GLN A 75 2.59 -9.95 4.81
N GLN A 76 1.30 -9.77 4.49
CA GLN A 76 0.83 -9.76 3.10
C GLN A 76 1.48 -8.65 2.27
N MET A 77 1.65 -7.45 2.84
CA MET A 77 2.30 -6.32 2.17
C MET A 77 3.78 -6.59 1.86
N VAL A 78 4.50 -7.24 2.79
CA VAL A 78 5.90 -7.66 2.57
C VAL A 78 5.98 -8.69 1.44
N GLY A 79 5.14 -9.72 1.46
CA GLY A 79 5.08 -10.74 0.41
C GLY A 79 4.70 -10.15 -0.96
N ALA A 80 3.69 -9.28 -1.01
CA ALA A 80 3.27 -8.61 -2.24
C ALA A 80 4.41 -7.74 -2.84
N HIS A 81 5.13 -7.01 -1.99
CA HIS A 81 6.28 -6.23 -2.43
C HIS A 81 7.41 -7.13 -2.96
N ALA A 82 7.80 -8.17 -2.21
CA ALA A 82 8.85 -9.08 -2.63
C ALA A 82 8.54 -9.76 -3.97
N ALA A 83 7.30 -10.23 -4.15
CA ALA A 83 6.85 -10.82 -5.41
C ALA A 83 6.85 -9.81 -6.57
N ALA A 84 6.49 -8.54 -6.31
CA ALA A 84 6.52 -7.49 -7.32
C ALA A 84 7.95 -7.22 -7.81
N ILE A 85 8.91 -7.10 -6.87
CA ILE A 85 10.32 -6.90 -7.20
C ILE A 85 10.88 -8.09 -7.97
N GLU A 86 10.52 -9.32 -7.61
CA GLU A 86 10.94 -10.50 -8.36
C GLU A 86 10.35 -10.52 -9.78
N CYS A 87 9.10 -10.11 -9.98
CA CYS A 87 8.52 -9.96 -11.30
C CYS A 87 9.31 -8.92 -12.13
N LEU A 88 9.65 -7.77 -11.54
CA LEU A 88 10.47 -6.76 -12.22
C LEU A 88 11.86 -7.30 -12.58
N ARG A 89 12.50 -8.06 -11.68
CA ARG A 89 13.79 -8.69 -11.94
C ARG A 89 13.71 -9.66 -13.13
N ARG A 90 12.68 -10.51 -13.18
CA ARG A 90 12.44 -11.45 -14.29
C ARG A 90 12.20 -10.74 -15.62
N ALA A 91 11.54 -9.59 -15.59
CA ALA A 91 11.33 -8.75 -16.77
C ALA A 91 12.65 -8.16 -17.30
N ALA A 92 13.60 -7.88 -16.40
CA ALA A 92 14.90 -7.29 -16.71
C ALA A 92 15.98 -8.30 -17.15
N LEU A 93 15.67 -9.61 -17.20
CA LEU A 93 16.62 -10.61 -17.69
C LEU A 93 16.99 -10.34 -19.16
N PRO A 94 18.28 -10.50 -19.54
CA PRO A 94 18.78 -10.18 -20.87
C PRO A 94 18.14 -11.06 -21.95
N ASP A 95 18.00 -12.36 -21.68
CA ASP A 95 17.49 -13.36 -22.62
C ASP A 95 15.96 -13.58 -22.51
N GLN A 96 15.24 -12.62 -21.91
CA GLN A 96 13.80 -12.75 -21.71
C GLN A 96 13.02 -12.55 -23.01
N THR A 97 12.03 -13.41 -23.25
CA THR A 97 11.11 -13.25 -24.39
C THR A 97 10.24 -12.01 -24.21
N PHE A 98 9.69 -11.49 -25.31
CA PHE A 98 8.77 -10.35 -25.25
C PHE A 98 7.54 -10.67 -24.39
N GLU A 99 6.96 -11.85 -24.58
CA GLU A 99 5.80 -12.34 -23.84
C GLU A 99 6.14 -12.52 -22.35
N GLY A 100 7.31 -13.08 -22.03
CA GLY A 100 7.77 -13.24 -20.65
C GLY A 100 7.94 -11.89 -19.95
N ARG A 101 8.51 -10.90 -20.65
CA ARG A 101 8.69 -9.54 -20.12
C ARG A 101 7.34 -8.83 -19.91
N ASP A 102 6.43 -8.91 -20.86
CA ASP A 102 5.09 -8.33 -20.75
C ASP A 102 4.28 -8.94 -19.60
N MET A 103 4.29 -10.27 -19.47
CA MET A 103 3.62 -10.97 -18.36
C MET A 103 4.20 -10.57 -17.00
N ALA A 104 5.52 -10.53 -16.89
CA ALA A 104 6.21 -10.13 -15.67
C ALA A 104 5.85 -8.68 -15.27
N PHE A 105 5.84 -7.73 -16.21
CA PHE A 105 5.39 -6.36 -15.93
C PHE A 105 3.91 -6.28 -15.52
N LYS A 106 3.02 -7.03 -16.18
CA LYS A 106 1.60 -7.09 -15.82
C LYS A 106 1.40 -7.59 -14.39
N HIS A 107 2.11 -8.64 -13.98
CA HIS A 107 2.05 -9.16 -12.61
C HIS A 107 2.64 -8.17 -11.60
N ALA A 108 3.80 -7.59 -11.92
CA ALA A 108 4.43 -6.57 -11.07
C ALA A 108 3.49 -5.38 -10.83
N HIS A 109 2.86 -4.86 -11.89
CA HIS A 109 1.90 -3.76 -11.80
C HIS A 109 0.69 -4.11 -10.91
N LYS A 110 0.12 -5.31 -11.06
CA LYS A 110 -0.99 -5.78 -10.21
C LYS A 110 -0.61 -5.82 -8.73
N LEU A 111 0.58 -6.33 -8.42
CA LEU A 111 1.09 -6.43 -7.04
C LEU A 111 1.41 -5.06 -6.44
N MET A 112 2.00 -4.15 -7.22
CA MET A 112 2.24 -2.76 -6.78
C MET A 112 0.93 -2.00 -6.53
N ALA A 113 -0.08 -2.17 -7.41
CA ALA A 113 -1.41 -1.59 -7.20
C ALA A 113 -2.11 -2.19 -5.97
N LEU A 114 -1.95 -3.49 -5.72
CA LEU A 114 -2.44 -4.14 -4.50
C LEU A 114 -1.76 -3.54 -3.26
N TYR A 115 -0.43 -3.37 -3.28
CA TYR A 115 0.33 -2.77 -2.18
C TYR A 115 -0.18 -1.36 -1.83
N ALA A 116 -0.42 -0.52 -2.84
CA ALA A 116 -0.99 0.81 -2.62
C ALA A 116 -2.37 0.75 -1.93
N ARG A 117 -3.25 -0.14 -2.36
CA ARG A 117 -4.56 -0.36 -1.72
C ARG A 117 -4.43 -0.88 -0.29
N GLN A 118 -3.50 -1.81 -0.03
CA GLN A 118 -3.24 -2.32 1.32
C GLN A 118 -2.74 -1.20 2.23
N LEU A 119 -1.88 -0.31 1.73
CA LEU A 119 -1.40 0.86 2.47
C LEU A 119 -2.54 1.84 2.79
N GLU A 120 -3.45 2.10 1.85
CA GLU A 120 -4.66 2.88 2.10
C GLU A 120 -5.56 2.22 3.16
N THR A 121 -5.76 0.91 3.08
CA THR A 121 -6.53 0.14 4.05
C THR A 121 -5.90 0.23 5.44
N LEU A 122 -4.58 0.08 5.56
CA LEU A 122 -3.85 0.22 6.81
C LEU A 122 -4.00 1.64 7.39
N ASN A 123 -3.89 2.67 6.55
CA ASN A 123 -4.08 4.05 6.99
C ASN A 123 -5.51 4.29 7.50
N LYS A 124 -6.53 3.81 6.78
CA LYS A 124 -7.94 3.89 7.20
C LYS A 124 -8.18 3.15 8.51
N HIS A 125 -7.62 1.95 8.66
CA HIS A 125 -7.69 1.16 9.89
C HIS A 125 -7.14 1.93 11.09
N ARG A 126 -6.02 2.63 10.90
CA ARG A 126 -5.39 3.51 11.92
C ARG A 126 -6.10 4.84 12.13
N GLY A 127 -7.28 5.05 11.52
CA GLY A 127 -8.01 6.31 11.57
C GLY A 127 -7.37 7.46 10.79
N LYS A 128 -6.28 7.21 10.04
CA LYS A 128 -5.66 8.20 9.16
C LYS A 128 -6.52 8.32 7.89
N GLY A 129 -7.28 9.40 7.78
CA GLY A 129 -8.18 9.66 6.64
C GLY A 129 -9.65 9.83 7.01
N GLN A 130 -10.01 9.74 8.30
CA GLN A 130 -11.31 10.20 8.78
C GLN A 130 -11.33 11.74 8.71
N GLN A 131 -12.16 12.31 7.84
CA GLN A 131 -12.42 13.75 7.87
C GLN A 131 -13.20 14.07 9.15
N LYS A 132 -12.51 14.61 10.15
CA LYS A 132 -13.14 15.10 11.37
C LYS A 132 -13.85 16.42 11.06
N VAL A 133 -15.15 16.36 10.74
CA VAL A 133 -16.00 17.55 10.61
C VAL A 133 -16.45 17.95 12.01
N THR A 134 -15.87 19.04 12.54
CA THR A 134 -16.36 19.67 13.77
C THR A 134 -17.42 20.70 13.38
N VAL A 135 -18.66 20.47 13.80
CA VAL A 135 -19.77 21.40 13.56
C VAL A 135 -19.91 22.31 14.78
N GLU A 136 -19.68 23.61 14.61
CA GLU A 136 -19.73 24.59 15.71
C GLU A 136 -21.11 25.26 15.87
N HIS A 137 -21.85 25.44 14.77
CA HIS A 137 -23.16 26.07 14.78
C HIS A 137 -24.18 25.24 14.01
N VAL A 138 -25.25 24.80 14.68
CA VAL A 138 -26.40 24.14 14.06
C VAL A 138 -27.63 25.02 14.32
N ASN A 139 -28.13 25.69 13.30
CA ASN A 139 -29.42 26.38 13.39
C ASN A 139 -30.51 25.43 12.90
N VAL A 140 -31.38 24.99 13.81
CA VAL A 140 -32.50 24.10 13.49
C VAL A 140 -33.78 24.93 13.54
N GLU A 141 -34.38 25.15 12.37
CA GLU A 141 -35.67 25.83 12.25
C GLU A 141 -36.80 25.01 12.89
N LYS A 142 -37.90 25.69 13.25
CA LYS A 142 -39.06 25.07 13.92
C LYS A 142 -39.60 23.89 13.09
N GLY A 143 -39.38 22.66 13.56
CA GLY A 143 -39.80 21.42 12.90
C GLY A 143 -38.72 20.66 12.12
N GLY A 144 -37.49 21.19 12.04
CA GLY A 144 -36.34 20.46 11.50
C GLY A 144 -35.68 19.55 12.56
N GLN A 145 -35.05 18.46 12.12
CA GLN A 145 -34.13 17.67 12.95
C GLN A 145 -32.80 17.56 12.20
N ALA A 146 -31.71 17.94 12.86
CA ALA A 146 -30.36 17.75 12.34
C ALA A 146 -29.79 16.45 12.93
N ILE A 147 -29.28 15.57 12.08
CA ILE A 147 -28.62 14.32 12.48
C ILE A 147 -27.12 14.48 12.20
N VAL A 148 -26.29 14.34 13.22
CA VAL A 148 -24.82 14.35 13.11
C VAL A 148 -24.30 12.97 13.52
N GLY A 149 -23.74 12.22 12.58
CA GLY A 149 -23.26 10.86 12.82
C GLY A 149 -23.23 10.01 11.55
N ASN A 150 -22.79 8.76 11.67
CA ASN A 150 -22.80 7.80 10.58
C ASN A 150 -24.24 7.35 10.31
N VAL A 151 -24.87 7.81 9.22
CA VAL A 151 -26.24 7.45 8.87
C VAL A 151 -26.22 6.21 7.96
N GLU A 152 -26.56 5.05 8.52
CA GLU A 152 -26.84 3.84 7.73
C GLU A 152 -28.30 3.87 7.28
N THR A 153 -28.56 4.25 6.03
CA THR A 153 -29.90 4.14 5.44
C THR A 153 -30.16 2.66 5.10
N GLY A 154 -30.82 1.95 6.02
CA GLY A 154 -31.35 0.61 5.78
C GLY A 154 -32.37 0.64 4.63
N GLY A 155 -31.94 0.28 3.44
CA GLY A 155 -32.78 0.24 2.24
C GLY A 155 -33.74 -0.95 2.26
N SER A 156 -34.83 -0.86 3.02
CA SER A 156 -36.02 -1.64 2.70
C SER A 156 -36.73 -0.94 1.54
N ARG A 157 -36.46 -1.38 0.31
CA ARG A 157 -37.27 -1.00 -0.85
C ARG A 157 -38.61 -1.71 -0.72
N ASP A 158 -39.61 -1.02 -0.20
CA ASP A 158 -41.01 -1.44 -0.34
C ASP A 158 -41.34 -1.50 -1.84
N ALA A 159 -41.53 -2.72 -2.33
CA ALA A 159 -41.73 -3.06 -3.74
C ALA A 159 -43.08 -2.61 -4.32
N ASN A 160 -43.75 -1.62 -3.73
CA ASN A 160 -45.12 -1.25 -4.09
C ASN A 160 -45.34 0.24 -4.43
N ASN A 161 -44.28 1.04 -4.58
CA ASN A 161 -44.41 2.41 -5.07
C ASN A 161 -43.83 2.55 -6.48
N LYS A 162 -44.68 2.39 -7.50
CA LYS A 162 -44.35 2.79 -8.88
C LYS A 162 -44.05 4.30 -8.87
N PRO A 163 -42.90 4.77 -9.39
CA PRO A 163 -42.67 6.18 -9.55
C PRO A 163 -43.71 6.76 -10.52
N ARG A 164 -44.34 7.88 -10.14
CA ARG A 164 -45.26 8.61 -11.02
C ARG A 164 -44.48 9.09 -12.25
N GLU A 165 -44.95 8.66 -13.41
CA GLU A 165 -44.45 9.06 -14.72
C GLU A 165 -44.66 10.57 -14.88
N LEU A 166 -43.58 11.31 -15.15
CA LEU A 166 -43.65 12.74 -15.44
C LEU A 166 -44.23 12.91 -16.85
N GLU A 167 -45.42 13.48 -16.97
CA GLU A 167 -46.00 13.84 -18.27
C GLU A 167 -45.09 14.85 -19.00
N HIS A 168 -44.49 14.41 -20.10
CA HIS A 168 -43.66 15.23 -20.96
C HIS A 168 -44.57 16.09 -21.86
N LYS A 169 -44.82 17.35 -21.48
CA LYS A 169 -45.47 18.33 -22.39
C LYS A 169 -44.47 18.71 -23.50
N THR A 170 -44.80 18.38 -24.75
CA THR A 170 -43.92 18.58 -25.92
C THR A 170 -43.85 20.03 -26.43
N ASP A 171 -44.58 20.97 -25.84
CA ASP A 171 -44.77 22.31 -26.41
C ASP A 171 -43.73 23.37 -25.99
N ASP A 172 -42.90 23.11 -24.98
CA ASP A 172 -41.91 24.11 -24.50
C ASP A 172 -40.54 23.99 -25.20
N THR A 173 -40.53 23.71 -26.52
CA THR A 173 -39.28 23.73 -27.28
C THR A 173 -38.93 25.15 -27.71
N VAL A 174 -37.93 25.74 -27.04
CA VAL A 174 -37.31 26.99 -27.48
C VAL A 174 -36.49 26.72 -28.74
N PRO A 175 -36.75 27.38 -29.89
CA PRO A 175 -36.00 27.13 -31.11
C PRO A 175 -34.52 27.53 -30.94
N LEU A 176 -33.60 26.57 -31.08
CA LEU A 176 -32.18 26.88 -31.21
C LEU A 176 -31.92 27.59 -32.54
N GLN A 177 -31.60 28.89 -32.51
CA GLN A 177 -31.09 29.60 -33.68
C GLN A 177 -29.65 29.14 -33.97
N ASN A 178 -29.50 28.37 -35.04
CA ASN A 178 -28.19 27.91 -35.50
C ASN A 178 -27.55 28.98 -36.41
N PRO A 179 -26.39 29.57 -36.06
CA PRO A 179 -25.74 30.55 -36.92
C PRO A 179 -25.22 29.90 -38.21
N LYS A 180 -25.47 30.56 -39.36
CA LYS A 180 -25.08 30.06 -40.70
C LYS A 180 -23.56 29.92 -40.80
N LYS A 181 -23.10 28.72 -41.19
CA LYS A 181 -21.68 28.41 -41.42
C LYS A 181 -21.09 29.30 -42.53
N THR A 182 -20.19 30.21 -42.18
CA THR A 182 -19.37 30.96 -43.15
C THR A 182 -18.33 30.01 -43.77
N LYS A 183 -18.38 29.82 -45.09
CA LYS A 183 -17.41 28.99 -45.83
C LYS A 183 -16.02 29.65 -45.80
N VAL A 184 -15.07 29.03 -45.10
CA VAL A 184 -13.65 29.40 -45.18
C VAL A 184 -13.08 28.89 -46.51
N ARG A 185 -12.63 29.80 -47.38
CA ARG A 185 -11.95 29.47 -48.65
C ARG A 185 -10.55 28.91 -48.36
N ALA A 186 -10.28 27.69 -48.84
CA ALA A 186 -8.95 27.08 -48.80
C ALA A 186 -7.98 27.82 -49.75
N ARG A 187 -6.79 28.19 -49.25
CA ARG A 187 -5.70 28.76 -50.04
C ARG A 187 -5.01 27.65 -50.85
N LYS A 188 -4.96 27.81 -52.18
CA LYS A 188 -4.11 26.99 -53.06
C LYS A 188 -2.64 27.25 -52.74
N ARG A 189 -1.89 26.18 -52.46
CA ARG A 189 -0.42 26.21 -52.42
C ARG A 189 0.10 26.35 -53.85
N LYS A 190 1.03 27.28 -54.05
CA LYS A 190 1.82 27.44 -55.27
C LYS A 190 3.14 26.69 -55.08
#